data_AF-A0A830HWQ4-F1
#
_entry.id   AF-A0A830HWQ4-F1
#
_cell.length_a   1.000
_cell.length_b   1.000
_cell.length_c   1.000
_cell.angle_alpha   90.00
_cell.angle_beta   90.00
_cell.angle_gamma   90.00
#
_symmetry.space_group_name_H-M   'P 1'
#
loop_
_entity.id
_entity.type
_entity.pdbx_description
1 polymer ?
#
loop_
_entity_poly.entity_id
_entity_poly.type
_entity_poly.pdbx_seq_one_letter_code
_entity_poly.pdbx_strand_id
1 'polypeptide(L)'
;MGATTSSISSTSSSSSIFLPHASTGLPSPRAVAAIIALRNEYELSIRASKHLECLLKALLMMGPGNPGRTNPLSATQPGAHHGAAQNAHFGGARGLNELLEELLKRYPTAVGTMFTDANIKAIRLIVGMRNKLIHDISYTQMDNRTKFVEAFKEADKCLRAARASFLINEQQQTAKTKKASSCAIM
;
A
#
# COMPACT_ATOMS: atom_id res chain seq x y z
N MET A 1 36.27 -3.99 -51.29
CA MET A 1 36.27 -3.15 -50.06
C MET A 1 34.88 -2.55 -49.92
N GLY A 2 34.05 -3.05 -49.00
CA GLY A 2 32.70 -2.54 -48.77
C GLY A 2 32.49 -2.38 -47.27
N ALA A 3 32.31 -1.14 -46.83
CA ALA A 3 32.09 -0.80 -45.43
C ALA A 3 30.58 -0.76 -45.15
N THR A 4 30.09 -1.69 -44.33
CA THR A 4 28.73 -1.70 -43.79
C THR A 4 28.70 -0.93 -42.48
N THR A 5 28.08 0.25 -42.48
CA THR A 5 27.79 1.01 -41.26
C THR A 5 26.52 0.49 -40.63
N SER A 6 26.61 0.01 -39.40
CA SER A 6 25.47 -0.48 -38.62
C SER A 6 24.89 0.66 -37.81
N SER A 7 23.67 1.08 -38.17
CA SER A 7 22.91 2.12 -37.47
C SER A 7 22.32 1.56 -36.18
N ILE A 8 22.78 2.09 -35.05
CA ILE A 8 22.30 1.74 -33.71
C ILE A 8 21.13 2.68 -33.38
N SER A 9 19.91 2.16 -33.38
CA SER A 9 18.72 2.93 -33.02
C SER A 9 18.55 2.95 -31.49
N SER A 10 18.91 4.07 -30.87
CA SER A 10 18.65 4.33 -29.45
C SER A 10 17.16 4.57 -29.23
N THR A 11 16.42 3.55 -28.81
CA THR A 11 15.05 3.71 -28.31
C THR A 11 15.11 4.26 -26.89
N SER A 12 14.91 5.58 -26.74
CA SER A 12 14.68 6.25 -25.48
C SER A 12 13.39 5.72 -24.85
N SER A 13 13.54 4.83 -23.87
CA SER A 13 12.43 4.33 -23.06
C SER A 13 11.93 5.45 -22.17
N SER A 14 10.83 6.10 -22.58
CA SER A 14 10.08 7.03 -21.74
C SER A 14 9.54 6.27 -20.52
N SER A 15 10.27 6.38 -19.41
CA SER A 15 9.81 6.03 -18.07
C SER A 15 8.63 6.94 -17.71
N SER A 16 7.42 6.51 -18.08
CA SER A 16 6.18 7.15 -17.65
C SER A 16 6.11 7.05 -16.12
N ILE A 17 6.51 8.15 -15.47
CA ILE A 17 6.34 8.39 -14.06
C ILE A 17 4.84 8.35 -13.80
N PHE A 18 4.41 7.31 -13.09
CA PHE A 18 3.03 7.05 -12.75
C PHE A 18 2.54 8.21 -11.85
N LEU A 19 1.90 9.22 -12.44
CA LEU A 19 1.23 10.28 -11.72
C LEU A 19 -0.01 9.66 -11.03
N PRO A 20 -0.10 9.65 -9.70
CA PRO A 20 -1.29 9.17 -9.02
C PRO A 20 -2.48 10.06 -9.37
N HIS A 21 -3.55 9.48 -9.92
CA HIS A 21 -4.82 10.18 -10.11
C HIS A 21 -5.33 10.69 -8.74
N ALA A 22 -5.41 12.01 -8.62
CA ALA A 22 -5.50 12.76 -7.37
C ALA A 22 -6.86 12.75 -6.66
N SER A 23 -7.71 11.71 -6.80
CA SER A 23 -9.02 11.72 -6.12
C SER A 23 -9.30 10.56 -5.18
N THR A 24 -8.49 9.50 -5.16
CA THR A 24 -8.68 8.41 -4.17
C THR A 24 -7.38 7.80 -3.63
N GLY A 25 -6.21 8.16 -4.19
CA GLY A 25 -4.91 7.66 -3.72
C GLY A 25 -4.70 6.15 -3.86
N LEU A 26 -5.62 5.43 -4.52
CA LEU A 26 -5.61 3.96 -4.54
C LEU A 26 -5.18 3.43 -5.90
N PRO A 27 -4.36 2.38 -5.91
CA PRO A 27 -3.93 1.80 -7.15
C PRO A 27 -5.06 0.98 -7.79
N SER A 28 -5.33 1.26 -9.07
CA SER A 28 -6.33 0.55 -9.90
C SER A 28 -5.95 -0.93 -10.12
N PRO A 29 -6.92 -1.84 -10.32
CA PRO A 29 -6.63 -3.21 -10.78
C PRO A 29 -5.80 -3.25 -12.07
N ARG A 30 -5.94 -2.24 -12.94
CA ARG A 30 -5.10 -2.11 -14.15
C ARG A 30 -3.62 -1.93 -13.83
N ALA A 31 -3.29 -1.32 -12.68
CA ALA A 31 -1.91 -1.16 -12.25
C ALA A 31 -1.24 -2.51 -11.96
N VAL A 32 -2.00 -3.49 -11.44
CA VAL A 32 -1.48 -4.84 -11.17
C VAL A 32 -1.02 -5.52 -12.46
N ALA A 33 -1.86 -5.49 -13.51
CA ALA A 33 -1.49 -6.05 -14.81
C ALA A 33 -0.28 -5.34 -15.43
N ALA A 34 -0.24 -3.99 -15.34
CA ALA A 34 0.90 -3.21 -15.83
C ALA A 34 2.21 -3.55 -15.10
N ILE A 35 2.16 -3.74 -13.78
CA ILE A 35 3.32 -4.15 -12.96
C ILE A 35 3.79 -5.54 -13.39
N ILE A 36 2.88 -6.52 -13.54
CA ILE A 36 3.23 -7.89 -13.91
C ILE A 36 3.85 -7.98 -15.32
N ALA A 37 3.46 -7.09 -16.22
CA ALA A 37 4.00 -7.02 -17.58
C ALA A 37 5.45 -6.49 -17.65
N LEU A 38 6.02 -5.98 -16.56
CA LEU A 38 7.39 -5.44 -16.53
C LEU A 38 8.42 -6.54 -16.75
N ARG A 39 9.20 -6.43 -17.83
CA ARG A 39 10.28 -7.40 -18.13
C ARG A 39 11.49 -7.29 -17.19
N ASN A 40 11.71 -6.11 -16.62
CA ASN A 40 12.81 -5.86 -15.70
C ASN A 40 12.42 -6.32 -14.29
N GLU A 41 13.14 -7.30 -13.74
CA GLU A 41 12.88 -7.89 -12.41
C GLU A 41 13.08 -6.88 -11.27
N TYR A 42 14.07 -6.00 -11.39
CA TYR A 42 14.32 -4.93 -10.43
C TYR A 42 13.13 -3.96 -10.39
N GLU A 43 12.69 -3.47 -11.55
CA GLU A 43 11.50 -2.61 -11.62
C GLU A 43 10.24 -3.32 -11.14
N LEU A 44 10.05 -4.59 -11.52
CA LEU A 44 8.93 -5.41 -11.07
C LEU A 44 8.87 -5.46 -9.55
N SER A 45 9.97 -5.81 -8.89
CA SER A 45 10.02 -5.94 -7.42
C SER A 45 9.75 -4.61 -6.70
N ILE A 46 10.29 -3.50 -7.21
CA ILE A 46 10.11 -2.18 -6.62
C ILE A 46 8.67 -1.70 -6.81
N ARG A 47 8.09 -1.83 -8.01
CA ARG A 47 6.72 -1.36 -8.24
C ARG A 47 5.70 -2.24 -7.51
N ALA A 48 5.90 -3.56 -7.49
CA ALA A 48 5.04 -4.47 -6.73
C ALA A 48 5.06 -4.16 -5.23
N SER A 49 6.25 -4.03 -4.63
CA SER A 49 6.36 -3.69 -3.21
C SER A 49 5.76 -2.32 -2.92
N LYS A 50 6.03 -1.30 -3.74
CA LYS A 50 5.46 0.05 -3.53
C LYS A 50 3.94 0.06 -3.62
N HIS A 51 3.38 -0.71 -4.56
CA HIS A 51 1.94 -0.86 -4.72
C HIS A 51 1.29 -1.46 -3.47
N LEU A 52 1.86 -2.51 -2.90
CA LEU A 52 1.37 -3.11 -1.65
C LEU A 52 1.54 -2.17 -0.45
N GLU A 53 2.63 -1.40 -0.40
CA GLU A 53 2.85 -0.36 0.62
C GLU A 53 1.71 0.66 0.62
N CYS A 54 1.29 1.14 -0.55
CA CYS A 54 0.16 2.05 -0.70
C CYS A 54 -1.16 1.45 -0.18
N LEU A 55 -1.42 0.17 -0.48
CA LEU A 55 -2.62 -0.52 0.02
C LEU A 55 -2.60 -0.70 1.54
N LEU A 56 -1.45 -1.08 2.11
CA LEU A 56 -1.27 -1.20 3.57
C LEU A 56 -1.46 0.16 4.28
N LYS A 57 -0.88 1.23 3.73
CA LYS A 57 -1.08 2.59 4.24
C LYS A 57 -2.56 2.98 4.22
N ALA A 58 -3.25 2.72 3.11
CA ALA A 58 -4.69 2.99 3.02
C ALA A 58 -5.50 2.20 4.07
N LEU A 59 -5.14 0.94 4.33
CA LEU A 59 -5.75 0.13 5.39
C LEU A 59 -5.53 0.73 6.77
N LEU A 60 -4.29 1.09 7.10
CA LEU A 60 -3.94 1.69 8.40
C LEU A 60 -4.64 3.02 8.64
N MET A 61 -4.92 3.79 7.58
CA MET A 61 -5.60 5.08 7.67
C MET A 61 -7.12 4.98 7.90
N MET A 62 -7.78 3.88 7.51
CA MET A 62 -9.24 3.73 7.63
C MET A 62 -9.71 3.19 8.99
N GLY A 63 -8.83 2.66 9.83
CA GLY A 63 -9.29 1.97 11.02
C GLY A 63 -9.88 2.90 12.10
N PRO A 64 -10.83 2.39 12.90
CA PRO A 64 -11.52 3.15 13.93
C PRO A 64 -10.51 3.55 15.01
N GLY A 65 -10.37 4.85 15.24
CA GLY A 65 -9.45 5.38 16.25
C GLY A 65 -8.17 6.00 15.71
N ASN A 66 -8.12 6.41 14.42
CA ASN A 66 -7.07 7.31 13.98
C ASN A 66 -7.29 8.70 14.63
N PRO A 67 -6.48 9.09 15.64
CA PRO A 67 -6.70 10.34 16.39
C PRO A 67 -6.49 11.59 15.52
N GLY A 68 -5.90 11.44 14.33
CA GLY A 68 -5.75 12.52 13.34
C GLY A 68 -7.01 12.80 12.52
N ARG A 69 -8.11 12.05 12.71
CA ARG A 69 -9.41 12.32 12.08
C ARG A 69 -10.26 13.23 12.98
N THR A 70 -9.67 14.23 13.62
CA THR A 70 -10.44 15.32 14.22
C THR A 70 -11.02 16.15 13.08
N ASN A 71 -12.34 16.32 13.07
CA ASN A 71 -13.03 17.14 12.07
C ASN A 71 -12.38 18.54 12.00
N PRO A 72 -11.89 18.99 10.84
CA PRO A 72 -11.35 20.35 10.69
C PRO A 72 -12.44 21.44 10.83
N LEU A 73 -13.70 21.07 11.04
CA LEU A 73 -14.85 21.97 11.13
C LEU A 73 -15.24 22.39 12.55
N SER A 74 -14.48 22.02 13.59
CA SER A 74 -14.80 22.37 14.98
C SER A 74 -13.77 23.26 15.69
N ALA A 75 -12.76 23.77 15.00
CA ALA A 75 -11.76 24.66 15.59
C ALA A 75 -12.02 26.15 15.27
N THR A 76 -13.15 26.68 15.76
CA THR A 76 -13.26 28.12 16.04
C THR A 76 -12.94 28.31 17.51
N GLN A 77 -11.65 28.44 17.85
CA GLN A 77 -11.25 28.99 19.14
C GLN A 77 -10.05 29.94 18.94
N PRO A 78 -10.25 31.26 19.12
CA PRO A 78 -9.17 32.21 19.20
C PRO A 78 -8.67 32.26 20.64
N GLY A 79 -7.46 31.77 20.90
CA GLY A 79 -6.88 31.81 22.24
C GLY A 79 -5.46 31.29 22.24
N ALA A 80 -4.50 32.21 22.33
CA ALA A 80 -3.08 31.95 22.45
C ALA A 80 -2.77 30.97 23.60
N HIS A 81 -1.77 30.11 23.43
CA HIS A 81 -0.51 30.13 24.18
C HIS A 81 0.34 28.88 23.85
N HIS A 82 1.64 29.13 23.78
CA HIS A 82 2.76 28.22 23.56
C HIS A 82 2.58 26.81 24.16
N GLY A 83 2.71 25.79 23.32
CA GLY A 83 2.91 24.41 23.72
C GLY A 83 3.56 23.61 22.60
N ALA A 84 4.85 23.30 22.75
CA ALA A 84 5.63 22.50 21.83
C ALA A 84 5.03 21.08 21.72
N ALA A 85 4.21 20.84 20.69
CA ALA A 85 3.55 19.56 20.47
C ALA A 85 3.96 18.97 19.11
N GLN A 86 4.82 17.94 19.20
CA GLN A 86 4.73 16.72 18.39
C GLN A 86 4.50 16.93 16.89
N ASN A 87 5.49 17.51 16.21
CA ASN A 87 5.56 17.45 14.76
C ASN A 87 5.74 15.99 14.30
N ALA A 88 4.62 15.39 13.90
CA ALA A 88 4.47 14.39 12.85
C ALA A 88 5.70 13.50 12.59
N HIS A 89 5.85 12.47 13.42
CA HIS A 89 6.72 11.32 13.18
C HIS A 89 6.12 10.39 12.09
N PHE A 90 5.63 10.97 10.98
CA PHE A 90 5.13 10.28 9.79
C PHE A 90 6.05 10.45 8.57
N GLY A 91 7.18 11.15 8.73
CA GLY A 91 8.20 11.35 7.69
C GLY A 91 9.28 10.27 7.62
N GLY A 92 9.30 9.32 8.54
CA GLY A 92 10.18 8.15 8.45
C GLY A 92 9.68 7.21 7.36
N ALA A 93 10.52 6.85 6.40
CA ALA A 93 10.19 5.91 5.32
C ALA A 93 9.95 4.50 5.89
N ARG A 94 8.79 4.30 6.54
CA ARG A 94 8.42 2.99 7.08
C ARG A 94 8.40 1.98 5.95
N GLY A 95 9.22 0.95 6.09
CA GLY A 95 9.28 -0.14 5.14
C GLY A 95 7.96 -0.92 5.12
N LEU A 96 7.71 -1.64 4.03
CA LEU A 96 6.51 -2.44 3.88
C LEU A 96 6.32 -3.46 5.03
N ASN A 97 7.41 -4.03 5.54
CA ASN A 97 7.37 -4.97 6.65
C ASN A 97 6.90 -4.30 7.96
N GLU A 98 7.37 -3.08 8.24
CA GLU A 98 6.95 -2.32 9.42
C GLU A 98 5.46 -1.99 9.37
N LEU A 99 4.95 -1.63 8.19
CA LEU A 99 3.52 -1.37 8.00
C LEU A 99 2.68 -2.63 8.19
N LEU A 100 3.19 -3.78 7.76
CA LEU A 100 2.52 -5.07 7.97
C LEU A 100 2.46 -5.44 9.46
N GLU A 101 3.58 -5.34 10.17
CA GLU A 101 3.65 -5.61 11.62
C GLU A 101 2.77 -4.62 12.42
N GLU A 102 2.74 -3.35 12.02
CA GLU A 102 1.87 -2.35 12.62
C GLU A 102 0.38 -2.67 12.40
N LEU A 103 0.01 -3.13 11.20
CA LEU A 103 -1.36 -3.54 10.91
C LEU A 103 -1.77 -4.74 11.77
N LEU A 104 -0.90 -5.75 11.87
CA LEU A 104 -1.11 -6.95 12.69
C LEU A 104 -1.25 -6.59 14.17
N LYS A 105 -0.41 -5.67 14.66
CA LYS A 105 -0.43 -5.19 16.05
C LYS A 105 -1.67 -4.37 16.38
N ARG A 106 -2.11 -3.49 15.46
CA ARG A 106 -3.27 -2.60 15.69
C ARG A 106 -4.60 -3.34 15.61
N TYR A 107 -4.70 -4.38 14.78
CA TYR A 107 -5.96 -5.04 14.48
C TYR A 107 -5.88 -6.57 14.59
N PRO A 108 -5.43 -7.14 15.72
CA PRO A 108 -5.14 -8.58 15.82
C PRO A 108 -6.35 -9.45 15.45
N THR A 109 -7.56 -9.06 15.88
CA THR A 109 -8.80 -9.83 15.60
C THR A 109 -9.29 -9.69 14.17
N ALA A 110 -9.33 -8.45 13.64
CA ALA A 110 -9.83 -8.21 12.28
C ALA A 110 -8.84 -8.73 11.23
N VAL A 111 -7.55 -8.57 11.48
CA VAL A 111 -6.49 -9.06 10.59
C VAL A 111 -6.36 -10.57 10.70
N GLY A 112 -6.51 -11.17 11.88
CA GLY A 112 -6.42 -12.63 12.06
C GLY A 112 -7.43 -13.43 11.25
N THR A 113 -8.59 -12.85 10.93
CA THR A 113 -9.61 -13.50 10.07
C THR A 113 -9.37 -13.24 8.58
N MET A 114 -8.72 -12.14 8.22
CA MET A 114 -8.56 -11.71 6.81
C MET A 114 -7.20 -12.06 6.22
N PHE A 115 -6.16 -12.08 7.05
CA PHE A 115 -4.79 -12.38 6.65
C PHE A 115 -4.44 -13.78 7.12
N THR A 116 -4.43 -14.71 6.17
CA THR A 116 -3.88 -16.03 6.39
C THR A 116 -2.36 -15.92 6.54
N ASP A 117 -1.76 -16.92 7.20
CA ASP A 117 -0.31 -17.05 7.29
C ASP A 117 0.36 -17.08 5.90
N ALA A 118 -0.34 -17.65 4.89
CA ALA A 118 0.09 -17.63 3.50
C ALA A 118 0.20 -16.19 2.93
N ASN A 119 -0.75 -15.32 3.25
CA ASN A 119 -0.75 -13.93 2.78
C ASN A 119 0.39 -13.13 3.43
N ILE A 120 0.64 -13.34 4.72
CA ILE A 120 1.76 -12.73 5.43
C ILE A 120 3.09 -13.19 4.82
N LYS A 121 3.24 -14.50 4.57
CA LYS A 121 4.41 -15.07 3.88
C LYS A 121 4.59 -14.51 2.48
N ALA A 122 3.52 -14.34 1.71
CA ALA A 122 3.57 -13.76 0.36
C ALA A 122 4.08 -12.31 0.40
N ILE A 123 3.57 -11.50 1.32
CA ILE A 123 4.04 -10.12 1.50
C ILE A 123 5.52 -10.08 1.91
N ARG A 124 5.92 -10.92 2.89
CA ARG A 124 7.33 -11.01 3.33
C ARG A 124 8.27 -11.48 2.22
N LEU A 125 7.83 -12.42 1.37
CA LEU A 125 8.58 -12.85 0.19
C LEU A 125 8.86 -11.67 -0.75
N ILE A 126 7.85 -10.84 -1.03
CA ILE A 126 8.00 -9.69 -1.93
C ILE A 126 9.01 -8.68 -1.37
N VAL A 127 8.97 -8.42 -0.05
CA VAL A 127 9.95 -7.56 0.62
C VAL A 127 11.35 -8.16 0.55
N GLY A 128 11.50 -9.45 0.83
CA GLY A 128 12.78 -10.16 0.77
C GLY A 128 13.40 -10.09 -0.62
N MET A 129 12.60 -10.34 -1.66
CA MET A 129 13.06 -10.28 -3.05
C MET A 129 13.46 -8.86 -3.48
N ARG A 130 12.67 -7.84 -3.11
CA ARG A 130 13.01 -6.43 -3.33
C ARG A 130 14.32 -6.05 -2.63
N ASN A 131 14.48 -6.44 -1.36
CA ASN A 131 15.69 -6.13 -0.61
C ASN A 131 16.92 -6.83 -1.20
N LYS A 132 16.79 -8.09 -1.62
CA LYS A 132 17.86 -8.82 -2.30
C LYS A 132 18.27 -8.12 -3.59
N LEU A 133 17.32 -7.75 -4.45
CA LEU A 133 17.57 -7.04 -5.72
C LEU A 133 18.15 -5.62 -5.55
N ILE A 134 17.84 -4.94 -4.45
CA ILE A 134 18.36 -3.58 -4.18
C ILE A 134 19.77 -3.62 -3.60
N HIS A 135 20.04 -4.57 -2.70
CA HIS A 135 21.27 -4.55 -1.91
C HIS A 135 22.36 -5.51 -2.43
N ASP A 136 21.99 -6.54 -3.18
CA ASP A 136 22.94 -7.47 -3.76
C ASP A 136 23.19 -7.12 -5.23
N ILE A 137 24.31 -6.45 -5.48
CA ILE A 137 24.74 -6.02 -6.83
C ILE A 137 24.90 -7.22 -7.78
N SER A 138 25.23 -8.40 -7.25
CA SER A 138 25.39 -9.62 -8.05
C SER A 138 24.06 -10.27 -8.41
N TYR A 139 22.97 -9.91 -7.71
CA TYR A 139 21.65 -10.48 -7.90
C TYR A 139 20.85 -9.66 -8.91
N THR A 140 20.96 -10.01 -10.20
CA THR A 140 20.35 -9.26 -11.31
C THR A 140 18.99 -9.81 -11.77
N GLN A 141 18.67 -11.05 -11.40
CA GLN A 141 17.46 -11.75 -11.84
C GLN A 141 16.81 -12.53 -10.70
N MET A 142 15.49 -12.63 -10.70
CA MET A 142 14.77 -13.48 -9.75
C MET A 142 14.84 -14.95 -10.15
N ASP A 143 15.18 -15.82 -9.20
CA ASP A 143 15.23 -17.28 -9.40
C ASP A 143 13.88 -17.87 -9.86
N ASN A 144 12.75 -17.33 -9.36
CA ASN A 144 11.41 -17.80 -9.69
C ASN A 144 10.42 -16.64 -9.82
N ARG A 145 10.43 -16.00 -10.98
CA ARG A 145 9.52 -14.90 -11.34
C ARG A 145 8.04 -15.29 -11.20
N THR A 146 7.67 -16.50 -11.62
CA THR A 146 6.28 -16.98 -11.57
C THR A 146 5.76 -16.98 -10.13
N LYS A 147 6.52 -17.58 -9.21
CA LYS A 147 6.18 -17.61 -7.78
C LYS A 147 6.10 -16.20 -7.17
N PHE A 148 6.99 -15.29 -7.59
CA PHE A 148 6.91 -13.89 -7.16
C PHE A 148 5.61 -13.22 -7.63
N VAL A 149 5.24 -13.40 -8.90
CA VAL A 149 4.01 -12.82 -9.48
C VAL A 149 2.76 -13.38 -8.81
N GLU A 150 2.73 -14.68 -8.53
CA GLU A 150 1.62 -15.32 -7.80
C GLU A 150 1.50 -14.77 -6.39
N ALA A 151 2.61 -14.67 -5.65
CA ALA A 151 2.64 -14.07 -4.33
C ALA A 151 2.17 -12.61 -4.35
N PHE A 152 2.56 -11.83 -5.36
CA PHE A 152 2.11 -10.45 -5.54
C PHE A 152 0.61 -10.35 -5.80
N LYS A 153 0.06 -11.17 -6.69
CA LYS A 153 -1.38 -11.21 -6.97
C LYS A 153 -2.18 -11.58 -5.72
N GLU A 154 -1.73 -12.59 -4.99
CA GLU A 154 -2.43 -13.05 -3.78
C GLU A 154 -2.38 -11.99 -2.68
N ALA A 155 -1.23 -11.35 -2.47
CA ALA A 155 -1.09 -10.23 -1.55
C ALA A 155 -1.99 -9.05 -1.93
N ASP A 156 -2.02 -8.62 -3.20
CA ASP A 156 -2.90 -7.52 -3.65
C ASP A 156 -4.39 -7.86 -3.42
N LYS A 157 -4.80 -9.07 -3.83
CA LYS A 157 -6.18 -9.56 -3.64
C LYS A 157 -6.57 -9.55 -2.16
N CYS A 158 -5.71 -10.08 -1.29
CA CYS A 158 -5.93 -10.09 0.15
C CYS A 158 -6.09 -8.67 0.72
N LEU A 159 -5.17 -7.76 0.39
CA LEU A 159 -5.23 -6.38 0.89
C LEU A 159 -6.49 -5.65 0.43
N ARG A 160 -6.93 -5.87 -0.82
CA ARG A 160 -8.18 -5.30 -1.33
C ARG A 160 -9.41 -5.89 -0.64
N ALA A 161 -9.44 -7.20 -0.41
CA ALA A 161 -10.54 -7.87 0.29
C ALA A 161 -10.64 -7.40 1.75
N ALA A 162 -9.51 -7.29 2.44
CA ALA A 162 -9.45 -6.72 3.79
C ALA A 162 -10.04 -5.30 3.79
N ARG A 163 -9.63 -4.48 2.83
CA ARG A 163 -10.11 -3.09 2.69
C ARG A 163 -11.62 -3.01 2.46
N ALA A 164 -12.15 -3.82 1.55
CA ALA A 164 -13.59 -3.86 1.30
C ALA A 164 -14.37 -4.24 2.58
N SER A 165 -13.85 -5.19 3.34
CA SER A 165 -14.46 -5.63 4.60
C SER A 165 -14.44 -4.54 5.68
N PHE A 166 -13.35 -3.77 5.78
CA PHE A 166 -13.29 -2.60 6.67
C PHE A 166 -14.38 -1.56 6.34
N LEU A 167 -14.59 -1.26 5.06
CA LEU A 167 -15.61 -0.31 4.62
C LEU A 167 -17.04 -0.79 4.96
N ILE A 168 -17.32 -2.08 4.76
CA ILE A 168 -18.62 -2.67 5.11
C ILE A 168 -18.86 -2.57 6.62
N ASN A 169 -17.85 -2.91 7.43
CA ASN A 169 -17.96 -2.83 8.89
C ASN A 169 -18.18 -1.40 9.38
N GLU A 170 -17.50 -0.41 8.78
CA GLU A 170 -17.69 1.02 9.11
C GLU A 170 -19.14 1.47 8.80
N GLN A 171 -19.67 1.11 7.62
CA GLN A 171 -21.05 1.42 7.25
C GLN A 171 -22.07 0.79 8.21
N GLN A 172 -21.87 -0.46 8.60
CA GLN A 172 -22.76 -1.14 9.55
C GLN A 172 -22.74 -0.50 10.95
N GLN A 173 -21.60 -0.02 11.42
CA GLN A 173 -21.50 0.68 12.70
C GLN A 173 -22.27 2.01 12.68
N THR A 174 -22.12 2.81 11.61
CA THR A 174 -22.83 4.09 11.47
C THR A 174 -24.36 3.93 11.35
N ALA A 175 -24.84 2.83 10.78
CA ALA A 175 -26.28 2.54 10.71
C ALA A 175 -26.87 2.21 12.09
N LYS A 176 -26.14 1.45 12.91
CA LYS A 176 -26.57 1.07 14.27
C LYS A 176 -26.66 2.27 15.20
N THR A 177 -25.70 3.20 15.13
CA THR A 177 -25.71 4.40 15.99
C THR A 177 -26.85 5.36 15.64
N LYS A 178 -27.19 5.52 14.35
CA LYS A 178 -28.35 6.31 13.93
C LYS A 178 -29.67 5.75 14.46
N LYS A 179 -29.82 4.41 14.45
CA LYS A 179 -31.02 3.75 15.00
C LYS A 179 -31.13 3.96 16.52
N ALA A 180 -30.02 3.83 17.25
CA ALA A 180 -29.99 4.07 18.69
C ALA A 180 -30.31 5.54 19.05
N SER A 181 -29.75 6.51 18.32
CA SER A 181 -30.00 7.93 18.56
C SER A 181 -31.44 8.35 18.24
N SER A 182 -32.07 7.75 17.21
CA SER A 182 -33.46 8.04 16.86
C SER A 182 -34.47 7.53 17.90
N CYS A 183 -34.13 6.47 18.65
CA CYS A 183 -35.00 5.95 19.72
C CYS A 183 -34.88 6.74 21.03
N ALA A 184 -33.82 7.52 21.24
CA ALA A 184 -33.61 8.27 22.48
C ALA A 184 -34.32 9.64 22.53
N ILE A 185 -34.98 10.05 21.43
CA ILE A 185 -35.66 11.35 21.31
C ILE A 185 -37.20 11.18 21.43
N MET A 186 -37.69 9.97 21.60
CA MET A 186 -39.10 9.66 21.90
C MET A 186 -39.27 9.34 23.38
#